data_AF-A0AAN9A3K7-F1
#
_entry.id   AF-A0AAN9A3K7-F1
#
_cell.length_a   1.000
_cell.length_b   1.000
_cell.length_c   1.000
_cell.angle_alpha   90.00
_cell.angle_beta   90.00
_cell.angle_gamma   90.00
#
_symmetry.space_group_name_H-M   'P 1'
#
loop_
_entity.id
_entity.type
_entity.pdbx_description
1 polymer ?
#
loop_
_entity_poly.entity_id
_entity_poly.type
_entity_poly.pdbx_seq_one_letter_code
_entity_poly.pdbx_strand_id
1 'polypeptide(L)'
;MYAVVPLEWCPHLTQVTDVPVSGLKTSQPCEECQDHSENWVCLTCYKVLCGRFVNEHMLMHGITNEHYMVLSLSDLSVWCYSCDAYIHHSILHEVKRAAHLDKFGMDIPS
;
A
#
# COMPACT_ATOMS: atom_id res chain seq x y z
N MET A 1 10.15 -1.03 23.19
CA MET A 1 9.48 -0.73 21.92
C MET A 1 10.49 -1.05 20.83
N TYR A 2 10.37 -2.22 20.18
CA TYR A 2 11.29 -2.63 19.13
C TYR A 2 10.80 -1.96 17.83
N ALA A 3 11.63 -1.11 17.22
CA ALA A 3 11.32 -0.58 15.91
C ALA A 3 11.35 -1.75 14.92
N VAL A 4 10.23 -1.98 14.21
CA VAL A 4 10.19 -2.94 13.12
C VAL A 4 11.01 -2.34 11.98
N VAL A 5 12.18 -2.89 11.70
CA VAL A 5 13.03 -2.47 10.58
C VAL A 5 12.46 -3.08 9.30
N PRO A 6 12.07 -2.27 8.29
CA PRO A 6 11.60 -2.80 7.03
C PRO A 6 12.69 -3.61 6.31
N LEU A 7 12.30 -4.67 5.62
CA LEU A 7 13.21 -5.36 4.71
C LEU A 7 13.51 -4.46 3.51
N GLU A 8 14.78 -4.41 3.11
CA GLU A 8 15.19 -3.63 1.95
C GLU A 8 14.75 -4.26 0.63
N TRP A 9 14.50 -5.57 0.61
CA TRP A 9 14.14 -6.30 -0.59
C TRP A 9 13.24 -7.50 -0.28
N CYS A 10 12.34 -7.83 -1.21
CA CYS A 10 11.63 -9.10 -1.24
C CYS A 10 11.38 -9.55 -2.69
N PRO A 11 11.17 -10.85 -2.96
CA PRO A 11 10.96 -11.35 -4.32
C PRO A 11 9.65 -10.82 -4.96
N HIS A 12 8.71 -10.33 -4.14
CA HIS A 12 7.41 -9.82 -4.57
C HIS A 12 7.46 -8.36 -5.04
N LEU A 13 8.60 -7.68 -4.98
CA LEU A 13 8.77 -6.34 -5.57
C LEU A 13 8.45 -6.32 -7.08
N THR A 14 8.57 -7.47 -7.76
CA THR A 14 8.19 -7.65 -9.16
C THR A 14 6.68 -7.52 -9.43
N GLN A 15 5.84 -7.58 -8.39
CA GLN A 15 4.39 -7.40 -8.48
C GLN A 15 3.97 -5.93 -8.48
N VAL A 16 4.90 -5.00 -8.19
CA VAL A 16 4.64 -3.56 -8.19
C VAL A 16 4.53 -3.09 -9.64
N THR A 17 3.39 -2.49 -9.99
CA THR A 17 3.12 -1.93 -11.31
C THR A 17 3.18 -0.40 -11.29
N ASP A 18 3.32 0.21 -12.46
CA ASP A 18 3.41 1.68 -12.60
C ASP A 18 2.18 2.38 -12.00
N VAL A 19 2.38 3.61 -11.49
CA VAL A 19 1.28 4.41 -10.95
C VAL A 19 0.26 4.70 -12.05
N PRO A 20 -1.05 4.51 -11.82
CA PRO A 20 -2.07 4.80 -12.84
C PRO A 20 -2.00 6.27 -13.27
N VAL A 21 -2.30 6.53 -14.55
CA VAL A 21 -2.32 7.90 -15.10
C VAL A 21 -3.32 8.82 -14.35
N SER A 22 -4.36 8.24 -13.76
CA SER A 22 -5.31 8.95 -12.89
C SER A 22 -4.75 9.36 -11.53
N GLY A 23 -3.52 8.93 -11.20
CA GLY A 23 -2.90 9.09 -9.89
C GLY A 23 -3.48 8.15 -8.84
N LEU A 24 -2.96 8.29 -7.61
CA LEU A 24 -3.48 7.68 -6.40
C LEU A 24 -4.42 8.64 -5.68
N LYS A 25 -5.44 8.09 -5.01
CA LYS A 25 -6.37 8.85 -4.17
C LYS A 25 -6.41 8.26 -2.76
N THR A 26 -5.62 8.84 -1.88
CA THR A 26 -5.41 8.39 -0.49
C THR A 26 -6.62 8.56 0.42
N SER A 27 -7.65 9.29 -0.03
CA SER A 27 -8.91 9.48 0.68
C SER A 27 -10.01 8.49 0.28
N GLN A 28 -9.74 7.57 -0.66
CA GLN A 28 -10.74 6.60 -1.11
C GLN A 28 -11.17 5.66 0.02
N PRO A 29 -12.49 5.38 0.13
CA PRO A 29 -12.98 4.35 1.02
C PRO A 29 -12.64 2.96 0.50
N CYS A 30 -12.80 1.96 1.35
CA CYS A 30 -12.79 0.57 0.94
C CYS A 30 -13.89 0.32 -0.10
N GLU A 31 -13.52 -0.24 -1.25
CA GLU A 31 -14.45 -0.52 -2.34
C GLU A 31 -15.58 -1.50 -1.94
N GLU A 32 -15.36 -2.33 -0.93
CA GLU A 32 -16.32 -3.36 -0.50
C GLU A 32 -17.27 -2.88 0.61
N CYS A 33 -16.76 -2.32 1.71
CA CYS A 33 -17.59 -1.90 2.85
C CYS A 33 -17.75 -0.39 3.02
N GLN A 34 -17.16 0.42 2.14
CA GLN A 34 -17.19 1.89 2.19
C GLN A 34 -16.59 2.51 3.46
N ASP A 35 -15.79 1.74 4.21
CA ASP A 35 -15.09 2.26 5.39
C ASP A 35 -13.91 3.15 4.98
N HIS A 36 -13.67 4.23 5.71
CA HIS A 36 -12.61 5.20 5.42
C HIS A 36 -11.37 5.04 6.32
N SER A 37 -11.43 4.16 7.32
CA SER A 37 -10.37 3.94 8.29
C SER A 37 -9.41 2.85 7.81
N GLU A 38 -8.11 3.11 8.01
CA GLU A 38 -7.03 2.14 7.77
C GLU A 38 -7.08 1.42 6.41
N ASN A 39 -7.38 2.18 5.36
CA ASN A 39 -7.39 1.65 4.00
C ASN A 39 -5.98 1.47 3.45
N TRP A 40 -5.86 0.47 2.59
CA TRP A 40 -4.65 0.11 1.87
C TRP A 40 -4.96 0.11 0.39
N VAL A 41 -3.93 0.36 -0.43
CA VAL A 41 -4.01 0.24 -1.89
C VAL A 41 -3.11 -0.91 -2.36
N CYS A 42 -3.64 -1.76 -3.24
CA CYS A 42 -2.87 -2.82 -3.87
C CYS A 42 -1.87 -2.24 -4.87
N LEU A 43 -0.60 -2.65 -4.82
CA LEU A 43 0.44 -2.16 -5.73
C LEU A 43 0.50 -2.90 -7.08
N THR A 44 -0.40 -3.85 -7.30
CA THR A 44 -0.53 -4.58 -8.57
C THR A 44 -1.73 -4.09 -9.38
N CYS A 45 -2.90 -3.96 -8.74
CA CYS A 45 -4.15 -3.60 -9.42
C CYS A 45 -4.80 -2.29 -8.91
N TYR A 46 -4.20 -1.62 -7.92
CA TYR A 46 -4.65 -0.33 -7.39
C TYR A 46 -6.06 -0.29 -6.76
N LYS A 47 -6.62 -1.45 -6.42
CA LYS A 47 -7.84 -1.51 -5.58
C LYS A 47 -7.57 -0.94 -4.18
N VAL A 48 -8.56 -0.22 -3.64
CA VAL A 48 -8.53 0.31 -2.27
C VAL A 48 -9.45 -0.49 -1.36
N LEU A 49 -8.89 -1.11 -0.34
CA LEU A 49 -9.62 -1.99 0.58
C LEU A 49 -9.16 -1.78 2.03
N CYS A 50 -10.07 -2.06 2.98
CA CYS A 50 -9.77 -1.86 4.40
C CYS A 50 -8.78 -2.89 4.93
N GLY A 51 -7.98 -2.47 5.91
CA GLY A 51 -6.95 -3.27 6.54
C GLY A 51 -7.47 -4.34 7.49
N ARG A 52 -6.51 -4.96 8.18
CA ARG A 52 -6.73 -6.12 9.06
C ARG A 52 -7.56 -5.83 10.32
N PHE A 53 -7.57 -4.58 10.80
CA PHE A 53 -8.30 -4.20 12.01
C PHE A 53 -9.71 -3.68 11.73
N VAL A 54 -10.15 -3.71 10.46
CA VAL A 54 -11.50 -3.31 10.03
C VAL A 54 -12.30 -4.55 9.61
N ASN A 55 -12.28 -4.93 8.32
CA ASN A 55 -12.97 -6.12 7.79
C ASN A 55 -12.03 -7.04 6.97
N GLU A 56 -10.72 -6.79 7.00
CA GLU A 56 -9.70 -7.64 6.36
C GLU A 56 -9.81 -7.77 4.83
N HIS A 57 -10.58 -6.92 4.13
CA HIS A 57 -10.76 -7.01 2.68
C HIS A 57 -9.44 -6.96 1.90
N MET A 58 -8.46 -6.14 2.31
CA MET A 58 -7.16 -6.13 1.63
C MET A 58 -6.35 -7.42 1.86
N LEU A 59 -6.46 -8.03 3.04
CA LEU A 59 -5.82 -9.31 3.34
C LEU A 59 -6.44 -10.42 2.47
N MET A 60 -7.77 -10.49 2.43
CA MET A 60 -8.49 -11.45 1.59
C MET A 60 -8.18 -11.25 0.11
N HIS A 61 -8.10 -10.00 -0.35
CA HIS A 61 -7.69 -9.66 -1.70
C HIS A 61 -6.30 -10.17 -2.03
N GLY A 62 -5.32 -9.91 -1.16
CA GLY A 62 -3.93 -10.31 -1.36
C GLY A 62 -3.73 -11.83 -1.41
N ILE A 63 -4.46 -12.58 -0.58
CA ILE A 63 -4.43 -14.05 -0.60
C ILE A 63 -5.12 -14.61 -1.84
N THR A 64 -6.32 -14.10 -2.16
CA THR A 64 -7.15 -14.66 -3.25
C THR A 64 -6.58 -14.38 -4.63
N ASN A 65 -5.95 -13.21 -4.83
CA ASN A 65 -5.42 -12.76 -6.12
C ASN A 65 -3.89 -12.89 -6.19
N GLU A 66 -3.24 -13.37 -5.14
CA GLU A 66 -1.77 -13.43 -5.02
C GLU A 66 -1.08 -12.06 -5.20
N HIS A 67 -1.77 -10.98 -4.81
CA HIS A 67 -1.27 -9.62 -4.83
C HIS A 67 -0.71 -9.25 -3.45
N TYR A 68 0.57 -9.52 -3.22
CA TYR A 68 1.13 -9.46 -1.87
C TYR A 68 1.57 -8.06 -1.43
N MET A 69 1.86 -7.17 -2.38
CA MET A 69 2.40 -5.84 -2.13
C MET A 69 1.29 -4.80 -1.98
N VAL A 70 1.19 -4.17 -0.81
CA VAL A 70 0.16 -3.17 -0.51
C VAL A 70 0.76 -1.95 0.20
N LEU A 71 0.23 -0.76 -0.09
CA LEU A 71 0.62 0.51 0.52
C LEU A 71 -0.49 0.97 1.48
N SER A 72 -0.12 1.30 2.72
CA SER A 72 -1.01 1.92 3.71
C SER A 72 -1.34 3.36 3.30
N LEU A 73 -2.61 3.70 3.24
CA LEU A 73 -3.03 5.08 3.01
C LEU A 73 -2.93 5.93 4.29
N SER A 74 -2.73 5.31 5.45
CA SER A 74 -2.58 6.01 6.74
C SER A 74 -1.17 6.60 6.93
N ASP A 75 -0.13 5.84 6.64
CA ASP A 75 1.27 6.21 6.95
C ASP A 75 2.25 5.99 5.79
N LEU A 76 1.75 5.57 4.61
CA LEU A 76 2.54 5.32 3.41
C LEU A 76 3.61 4.21 3.59
N SER A 77 3.46 3.38 4.62
CA SER A 77 4.23 2.15 4.76
C SER A 77 3.80 1.11 3.72
N VAL A 78 4.72 0.26 3.27
CA VAL A 78 4.43 -0.83 2.33
C VAL A 78 4.57 -2.15 3.06
N TRP A 79 3.57 -3.01 2.91
CA TRP A 79 3.52 -4.33 3.52
C TRP A 79 3.53 -5.41 2.43
N CYS A 80 4.23 -6.50 2.69
CA CYS A 80 4.17 -7.71 1.89
C CYS A 80 3.49 -8.82 2.69
N TYR A 81 2.32 -9.28 2.24
CA TYR A 81 1.59 -10.34 2.94
C TYR A 81 2.34 -11.69 2.95
N SER A 82 3.00 -12.05 1.87
CA SER A 82 3.74 -13.33 1.77
C SER A 82 5.00 -13.34 2.64
N CYS A 83 5.68 -12.20 2.79
CA CYS A 83 6.87 -12.07 3.64
C CYS A 83 6.57 -11.74 5.11
N ASP A 84 5.30 -11.42 5.43
CA ASP A 84 4.87 -10.95 6.74
C ASP A 84 5.75 -9.79 7.28
N ALA A 85 6.07 -8.84 6.40
CA ALA A 85 7.05 -7.78 6.69
C ALA A 85 6.74 -6.46 5.97
N TYR A 86 7.18 -5.35 6.60
CA TYR A 86 7.28 -4.07 5.93
C TYR A 86 8.44 -4.07 4.94
N ILE A 87 8.24 -3.44 3.78
CA ILE A 87 9.24 -3.36 2.71
C ILE A 87 9.59 -1.90 2.42
N HIS A 88 10.88 -1.62 2.29
CA HIS A 88 11.40 -0.33 1.86
C HIS A 88 12.42 -0.55 0.74
N HIS A 89 12.09 -0.17 -0.49
CA HIS A 89 12.96 -0.35 -1.65
C HIS A 89 12.77 0.81 -2.64
N SER A 90 13.79 1.09 -3.45
CA SER A 90 13.80 2.22 -4.40
C SER A 90 12.65 2.18 -5.41
N ILE A 91 12.22 0.99 -5.83
CA ILE A 91 11.05 0.80 -6.72
C ILE A 91 9.75 1.36 -6.12
N LEU A 92 9.65 1.45 -4.80
CA LEU A 92 8.48 1.97 -4.10
C LEU A 92 8.48 3.51 -4.01
N HIS A 93 9.56 4.19 -4.43
CA HIS A 93 9.67 5.63 -4.30
C HIS A 93 8.63 6.37 -5.14
N GLU A 94 8.36 5.91 -6.36
CA GLU A 94 7.38 6.55 -7.25
C GLU A 94 5.97 6.50 -6.64
N VAL A 95 5.53 5.31 -6.23
CA VAL A 95 4.19 5.13 -5.65
C VAL A 95 4.04 5.85 -4.31
N LYS A 96 5.09 5.85 -3.47
CA LYS A 96 5.09 6.61 -2.21
C LYS A 96 5.03 8.11 -2.47
N ARG A 97 5.75 8.61 -3.47
CA ARG A 97 5.71 10.02 -3.88
C ARG A 97 4.31 10.40 -4.34
N ALA A 98 3.70 9.61 -5.22
CA ALA A 98 2.36 9.86 -5.71
C ALA A 98 1.34 9.91 -4.56
N ALA A 99 1.43 8.96 -3.62
CA ALA A 99 0.55 8.95 -2.45
C ALA A 99 0.80 10.13 -1.50
N HIS A 100 2.06 10.52 -1.29
CA HIS A 100 2.41 11.66 -0.46
C HIS A 100 1.91 12.99 -1.05
N LEU A 101 2.06 13.17 -2.36
CA LEU A 101 1.55 14.33 -3.09
C LEU A 101 0.03 14.45 -2.96
N ASP A 102 -0.71 13.35 -3.17
CA ASP A 102 -2.16 13.35 -3.01
C ASP A 102 -2.59 13.60 -1.54
N LYS A 103 -1.90 12.98 -0.58
CA LYS A 103 -2.26 13.07 0.84
C LYS A 103 -1.96 14.42 1.49
N PHE A 104 -0.83 15.02 1.15
CA PHE A 104 -0.30 16.21 1.85
C PHE A 104 -0.17 17.43 0.95
N GLY A 105 -0.39 17.32 -0.37
CA GLY A 105 -0.24 18.41 -1.31
C GLY A 105 1.21 18.85 -1.54
N MET A 106 2.19 18.06 -1.10
CA MET A 106 3.62 18.37 -1.21
C MET A 106 4.43 17.10 -1.53
N ASP A 107 5.58 17.28 -2.19
CA ASP A 107 6.51 16.19 -2.46
C ASP A 107 7.14 15.67 -1.15
N ILE A 108 7.68 14.46 -1.17
CA ILE A 108 8.41 13.89 -0.04
C ILE A 108 9.65 14.77 0.21
N PRO A 109 9.87 15.28 1.44
CA PRO A 109 11.07 16.05 1.77
C PRO A 109 12.33 15.23 1.45
N SER A 110 13.26 15.84 0.72
CA SER A 110 14.57 15.27 0.37
C SER A 110 15.46 15.00 1.57
#